data_AF-A0A243S1V2-F1
#
_entry.id   AF-A0A243S1V2-F1
#
_cell.length_a   1.000
_cell.length_b   1.000
_cell.length_c   1.000
_cell.angle_alpha   90.00
_cell.angle_beta   90.00
_cell.angle_gamma   90.00
#
_symmetry.space_group_name_H-M   'P 1'
#
loop_
_entity.id
_entity.type
_entity.pdbx_description
1 polymer ?
#
loop_
_entity_poly.entity_id
_entity_poly.type
_entity_poly.pdbx_seq_one_letter_code
_entity_poly.pdbx_strand_id
1 'polypeptide(L)'
;MAANNRRMSGKKGAQVGSGGQRRKGLEGKGPTPPAEMRKGHKKNRVAGAKARQTARRPAPRGRGGKSTSELVVGRNPVYEALRDGVPASTLYVQQFIDNDERVREALQLAAERGGINLMEAPRPELDRMTNGLNHQGLVLQVPPYEYAHPQDLADAALDAGEDPLIVALDGVTDPRNLGAVVRSVSAFRGHGVVVPERRAAGMTAGAWKTSAGAAARTPVARATNLTRALEAYKKAGIVVVGLAADGEVEIGELEALGGPVVIVVGSEGKG
;
A
#
# COMPACT_ATOMS: atom_id res chain seq x y z
N MET A 1 -76.53 -39.51 68.94
CA MET A 1 -75.90 -38.79 67.81
C MET A 1 -74.71 -38.03 68.40
N ALA A 2 -73.51 -38.62 68.38
CA ALA A 2 -72.48 -38.48 67.32
C ALA A 2 -71.92 -37.06 67.23
N ALA A 3 -70.61 -36.78 67.14
CA ALA A 3 -69.36 -37.49 67.39
C ALA A 3 -68.26 -36.39 67.40
N ASN A 4 -67.24 -36.56 68.24
CA ASN A 4 -66.09 -35.65 68.37
C ASN A 4 -65.29 -35.60 67.05
N ASN A 5 -65.10 -34.41 66.45
CA ASN A 5 -64.28 -34.25 65.25
C ASN A 5 -62.88 -33.72 65.60
N ARG A 6 -61.84 -34.49 65.26
CA ARG A 6 -60.43 -34.20 65.53
C ARG A 6 -59.64 -34.13 64.21
N ARG A 7 -58.73 -33.14 64.15
CA ARG A 7 -57.55 -32.97 63.24
C ARG A 7 -57.85 -32.37 61.84
N MET A 8 -56.95 -31.69 61.11
CA MET A 8 -55.48 -31.60 61.09
C MET A 8 -55.00 -30.20 60.64
N SER A 9 -53.98 -29.62 61.30
CA SER A 9 -53.22 -28.49 60.71
C SER A 9 -52.19 -29.02 59.72
N GLY A 10 -52.21 -28.58 58.46
CA GLY A 10 -51.18 -28.92 57.47
C GLY A 10 -49.84 -28.31 57.83
N LYS A 11 -48.82 -29.14 58.10
CA LYS A 11 -47.42 -28.70 58.23
C LYS A 11 -46.88 -28.34 56.84
N LYS A 12 -46.39 -27.09 56.67
CA LYS A 12 -45.49 -26.74 55.56
C LYS A 12 -44.23 -27.62 55.65
N GLY A 13 -43.93 -28.34 54.57
CA GLY A 13 -42.73 -29.17 54.47
C GLY A 13 -41.43 -28.36 54.58
N ALA A 14 -40.35 -29.03 55.00
CA ALA A 14 -39.04 -28.43 55.21
C ALA A 14 -38.41 -27.92 53.90
N GLN A 15 -37.77 -26.75 53.98
CA GLN A 15 -37.10 -26.11 52.85
C GLN A 15 -35.77 -26.82 52.56
N VAL A 16 -35.68 -27.49 51.42
CA VAL A 16 -34.48 -28.21 50.98
C VAL A 16 -33.40 -27.21 50.56
N GLY A 17 -32.23 -27.28 51.19
CA GLY A 17 -31.09 -26.37 50.96
C GLY A 17 -30.50 -26.47 49.54
N SER A 18 -29.83 -25.40 49.11
CA SER A 18 -29.31 -25.18 47.74
C SER A 18 -28.20 -26.14 47.27
N GLY A 19 -27.88 -27.17 48.04
CA GLY A 19 -26.73 -28.07 47.83
C GLY A 19 -26.74 -28.86 46.51
N GLY A 20 -27.85 -28.86 45.76
CA GLY A 20 -27.96 -29.54 44.46
C GLY A 20 -28.09 -28.61 43.24
N GLN A 21 -28.26 -27.29 43.43
CA GLN A 21 -28.63 -26.37 42.35
C GLN A 21 -27.45 -25.90 41.48
N ARG A 22 -26.20 -26.14 41.88
CA ARG A 22 -24.99 -25.73 41.14
C ARG A 22 -24.09 -26.90 40.74
N ARG A 23 -24.64 -28.00 40.21
CA ARG A 23 -23.81 -29.09 39.65
C ARG A 23 -22.90 -28.63 38.49
N LYS A 24 -23.33 -27.65 37.70
CA LYS A 24 -22.55 -27.09 36.57
C LYS A 24 -21.30 -26.27 36.96
N GLY A 25 -21.13 -25.91 38.23
CA GLY A 25 -19.96 -25.15 38.69
C GLY A 25 -18.73 -26.02 38.99
N LEU A 26 -18.90 -27.35 39.03
CA LEU A 26 -17.87 -28.31 39.42
C LEU A 26 -17.28 -29.08 38.23
N GLU A 27 -17.79 -28.86 37.02
CA GLU A 27 -17.15 -29.37 35.81
C GLU A 27 -15.87 -28.56 35.54
N GLY A 28 -14.71 -29.21 35.64
CA GLY A 28 -13.43 -28.61 35.31
C GLY A 28 -13.48 -28.06 33.88
N LYS A 29 -13.12 -26.78 33.69
CA LYS A 29 -12.95 -26.20 32.36
C LYS A 29 -11.93 -27.08 31.63
N GLY A 30 -12.34 -27.67 30.51
CA GLY A 30 -11.54 -28.61 29.74
C GLY A 30 -10.15 -28.07 29.35
N PRO A 31 -9.29 -28.90 28.73
CA PRO A 31 -7.91 -28.55 28.44
C PRO A 31 -7.81 -27.21 27.72
N THR A 32 -6.87 -26.37 28.18
CA THR A 32 -6.66 -25.02 27.62
C THR A 32 -6.42 -25.16 26.11
N PRO A 33 -7.18 -24.45 25.25
CA PRO A 33 -7.04 -24.58 23.80
C PRO A 33 -5.60 -24.37 23.33
N PRO A 34 -5.19 -24.95 22.19
CA PRO A 34 -3.91 -24.65 21.56
C PRO A 34 -3.71 -23.15 21.37
N ALA A 35 -2.45 -22.69 21.43
CA ALA A 35 -2.08 -21.27 21.41
C ALA A 35 -2.63 -20.47 20.21
N GLU A 36 -2.94 -21.15 19.11
CA GLU A 36 -3.53 -20.58 17.88
C GLU A 36 -5.04 -20.33 17.99
N MET A 37 -5.74 -21.06 18.87
CA MET A 37 -7.19 -20.93 19.06
C MET A 37 -7.55 -20.05 20.27
N ARG A 38 -6.55 -19.58 21.03
CA ARG A 38 -6.76 -18.69 22.18
C ARG A 38 -7.04 -17.26 21.72
N LYS A 39 -8.25 -16.77 21.98
CA LYS A 39 -8.64 -15.39 21.66
C LYS A 39 -7.68 -14.41 22.33
N GLY A 40 -7.00 -13.56 21.53
CA GLY A 40 -6.05 -12.55 22.00
C GLY A 40 -4.57 -12.98 22.03
N HIS A 41 -4.25 -14.25 21.78
CA HIS A 41 -2.87 -14.75 21.80
C HIS A 41 -2.09 -14.43 20.49
N LYS A 42 -0.78 -14.18 20.57
CA LYS A 42 0.07 -13.80 19.41
C LYS A 42 -0.04 -14.80 18.25
N LYS A 43 -0.02 -16.12 18.53
CA LYS A 43 -0.18 -17.16 17.51
C LYS A 43 -1.57 -17.18 16.85
N ASN A 44 -2.64 -16.81 17.57
CA ASN A 44 -3.97 -16.65 16.99
C ASN A 44 -4.01 -15.45 16.02
N ARG A 45 -3.36 -14.34 16.38
CA ARG A 45 -3.23 -13.18 15.50
C ARG A 45 -2.47 -13.51 14.21
N VAL A 46 -1.35 -14.25 14.33
CA VAL A 46 -0.54 -14.68 13.18
C VAL A 46 -1.30 -15.67 12.28
N ALA A 47 -2.02 -16.64 12.87
CA ALA A 47 -2.83 -17.58 12.11
C ALA A 47 -4.01 -16.88 11.39
N GLY A 48 -4.67 -15.94 12.07
CA GLY A 48 -5.72 -15.10 11.48
C GLY A 48 -5.21 -14.18 10.36
N ALA A 49 -3.98 -13.67 10.48
CA ALA A 49 -3.33 -12.87 9.43
C ALA A 49 -3.04 -13.72 8.18
N LYS A 50 -2.44 -14.90 8.34
CA LYS A 50 -2.19 -15.83 7.23
C LYS A 50 -3.48 -16.27 6.52
N ALA A 51 -4.54 -16.55 7.27
CA ALA A 51 -5.85 -16.91 6.71
C ALA A 51 -6.52 -15.74 5.95
N ARG A 52 -6.31 -14.49 6.40
CA ARG A 52 -6.76 -13.29 5.69
C ARG A 52 -5.95 -13.02 4.43
N GLN A 53 -4.66 -13.35 4.43
CA GLN A 53 -3.77 -13.22 3.28
C GLN A 53 -4.13 -14.20 2.16
N THR A 54 -4.42 -15.46 2.49
CA THR A 54 -4.88 -16.46 1.52
C THR A 54 -6.32 -16.22 1.02
N ALA A 55 -7.18 -15.61 1.84
CA ALA A 55 -8.53 -15.20 1.44
C ALA A 55 -8.56 -13.88 0.63
N ARG A 56 -7.53 -13.03 0.73
CA ARG A 56 -7.33 -11.84 -0.11
C ARG A 56 -6.73 -12.24 -1.48
N ARG A 57 -7.45 -13.05 -2.26
CA ARG A 57 -7.35 -12.86 -3.73
C ARG A 57 -7.99 -11.50 -4.02
N PRO A 58 -7.30 -10.53 -4.63
CA PRO A 58 -7.93 -9.25 -4.93
C PRO A 58 -9.08 -9.51 -5.91
N ALA A 59 -10.32 -9.40 -5.43
CA ALA A 59 -11.46 -9.18 -6.30
C ALA A 59 -11.19 -7.88 -7.07
N PRO A 60 -11.45 -7.80 -8.38
CA PRO A 60 -11.23 -6.59 -9.15
C PRO A 60 -12.18 -5.52 -8.61
N ARG A 61 -11.67 -4.65 -7.72
CA ARG A 61 -12.42 -3.54 -7.19
C ARG A 61 -12.57 -2.50 -8.29
N GLY A 62 -13.83 -2.25 -8.63
CA GLY A 62 -14.23 -1.48 -9.80
C GLY A 62 -13.74 -0.04 -9.80
N ARG A 63 -13.46 0.43 -11.03
CA ARG A 63 -13.55 1.81 -11.54
C ARG A 63 -13.05 2.90 -10.59
N GLY A 64 -11.73 3.03 -10.52
CA GLY A 64 -11.05 4.27 -10.14
C GLY A 64 -10.04 4.66 -11.23
N GLY A 65 -10.47 5.49 -12.18
CA GLY A 65 -9.66 6.03 -13.28
C GLY A 65 -9.26 4.99 -14.35
N LYS A 66 -9.56 5.23 -15.63
CA LYS A 66 -8.91 4.48 -16.72
C LYS A 66 -7.42 4.77 -16.60
N SER A 67 -6.64 3.79 -16.16
CA SER A 67 -5.20 3.90 -16.13
C SER A 67 -4.70 3.71 -17.56
N THR A 68 -4.71 4.81 -18.31
CA THR A 68 -4.15 4.83 -19.66
C THR A 68 -2.65 4.63 -19.53
N SER A 69 -2.11 3.68 -20.29
CA SER A 69 -0.66 3.53 -20.44
C SER A 69 -0.05 4.87 -20.85
N GLU A 70 1.05 5.22 -20.20
CA GLU A 70 1.82 6.43 -20.54
C GLU A 70 2.75 6.13 -21.72
N LEU A 71 3.04 7.14 -22.55
CA LEU A 71 3.99 7.02 -23.66
C LEU A 71 5.24 7.85 -23.39
N VAL A 72 6.40 7.22 -23.52
CA VAL A 72 7.70 7.90 -23.60
C VAL A 72 8.08 7.99 -25.07
N VAL A 73 8.36 9.20 -25.55
CA VAL A 73 8.42 9.52 -26.98
C VAL A 73 9.81 10.08 -27.33
N GLY A 74 10.41 9.59 -28.42
CA GLY A 74 11.73 10.04 -28.89
C GLY A 74 12.86 9.05 -28.60
N ARG A 75 13.95 9.11 -29.38
CA ARG A 75 15.07 8.15 -29.27
C ARG A 75 15.75 8.19 -27.91
N ASN A 76 16.17 9.39 -27.47
CA ASN A 76 16.86 9.57 -26.19
C ASN A 76 15.97 9.28 -24.98
N PRO A 77 14.74 9.82 -24.87
CA PRO A 77 13.86 9.52 -23.74
C PRO A 77 13.56 8.03 -23.60
N VAL A 78 13.33 7.33 -24.72
CA VAL A 78 13.10 5.88 -24.74
C VAL A 78 14.33 5.11 -24.27
N TYR A 79 15.50 5.41 -24.83
CA TYR A 79 16.76 4.81 -24.41
C TYR A 79 17.01 5.00 -22.90
N GLU A 80 16.84 6.22 -22.40
CA GLU A 80 17.04 6.55 -20.98
C GLU A 80 16.06 5.79 -20.09
N ALA A 81 14.77 5.72 -20.45
CA ALA A 81 13.77 4.95 -19.71
C ALA A 81 14.11 3.44 -19.69
N LEU A 82 14.57 2.92 -20.82
CA LEU A 82 15.07 1.55 -20.95
C LEU A 82 16.40 1.33 -20.26
N ARG A 83 17.20 2.34 -19.96
CA ARG A 83 18.41 2.20 -19.14
C ARG A 83 18.07 2.24 -17.65
N ASP A 84 17.19 3.16 -17.25
CA ASP A 84 16.92 3.52 -15.84
C ASP A 84 15.94 2.59 -15.11
N GLY A 85 15.52 1.48 -15.71
CA GLY A 85 14.65 0.49 -15.07
C GLY A 85 13.16 0.79 -15.18
N VAL A 86 12.74 1.77 -16.00
CA VAL A 86 11.32 2.13 -16.09
C VAL A 86 10.51 0.94 -16.61
N PRO A 87 9.39 0.57 -15.96
CA PRO A 87 8.50 -0.48 -16.47
C PRO A 87 8.06 -0.18 -17.89
N ALA A 88 8.11 -1.18 -18.77
CA ALA A 88 7.73 -1.05 -20.16
C ALA A 88 6.94 -2.29 -20.60
N SER A 89 5.95 -2.07 -21.46
CA SER A 89 5.09 -3.12 -21.99
C SER A 89 5.31 -3.36 -23.48
N THR A 90 5.49 -2.30 -24.26
CA THR A 90 5.71 -2.38 -25.70
C THR A 90 6.63 -1.25 -26.15
N LEU A 91 7.62 -1.58 -26.98
CA LEU A 91 8.46 -0.62 -27.70
C LEU A 91 8.04 -0.65 -29.16
N TYR A 92 7.50 0.48 -29.62
CA TYR A 92 7.17 0.70 -31.02
C TYR A 92 8.35 1.33 -31.75
N VAL A 93 8.64 0.78 -32.92
CA VAL A 93 9.77 1.16 -33.78
C VAL A 93 9.21 1.53 -35.15
N GLN A 94 9.61 2.68 -35.68
CA GLN A 94 9.16 3.09 -37.00
C GLN A 94 9.71 2.16 -38.08
N GLN A 95 8.84 1.75 -39.01
CA GLN A 95 9.26 1.04 -40.21
C GLN A 95 10.27 1.86 -41.03
N PHE A 96 11.29 1.18 -41.57
CA PHE A 96 12.35 1.78 -42.39
C PHE A 96 13.10 2.94 -41.71
N ILE A 97 13.18 2.92 -40.37
CA ILE A 97 13.96 3.91 -39.61
C ILE A 97 15.46 3.72 -39.85
N ASP A 98 16.19 4.83 -39.94
CA ASP A 98 17.66 4.79 -39.90
C ASP A 98 18.12 4.22 -38.56
N ASN A 99 18.85 3.11 -38.63
CA ASN A 99 19.31 2.36 -37.47
C ASN A 99 20.59 2.98 -36.89
N ASP A 100 20.45 4.18 -36.33
CA ASP A 100 21.53 4.88 -35.64
C ASP A 100 21.94 4.13 -34.35
N GLU A 101 23.02 4.60 -33.72
CA GLU A 101 23.55 3.99 -32.50
C GLU A 101 22.50 3.94 -31.38
N ARG A 102 21.72 5.02 -31.22
CA ARG A 102 20.73 5.13 -30.16
C ARG A 102 19.56 4.16 -30.34
N VAL A 103 19.11 3.97 -31.58
CA VAL A 103 18.05 3.00 -31.91
C VAL A 103 18.54 1.59 -31.63
N ARG A 104 19.77 1.25 -32.04
CA ARG A 104 20.37 -0.07 -31.76
C ARG A 104 20.48 -0.34 -30.27
N GLU A 105 20.99 0.61 -29.49
CA GLU A 105 21.09 0.49 -28.04
C GLU A 105 19.72 0.31 -27.37
N ALA A 106 18.71 1.08 -27.79
CA ALA A 106 17.35 0.95 -27.24
C ALA A 106 16.75 -0.43 -27.54
N LEU A 107 16.92 -0.94 -28.77
CA LEU A 107 16.47 -2.29 -29.15
C LEU A 107 17.18 -3.36 -28.34
N GLN A 108 18.50 -3.23 -28.15
CA GLN A 108 19.29 -4.15 -27.35
C GLN A 108 18.81 -4.18 -25.89
N LEU A 109 18.67 -3.00 -25.25
CA LEU A 109 18.15 -2.90 -23.88
C LEU A 109 16.75 -3.50 -23.73
N ALA A 110 15.88 -3.27 -24.71
CA ALA A 110 14.53 -3.83 -24.70
C ALA A 110 14.53 -5.36 -24.82
N ALA A 111 15.41 -5.92 -25.67
CA ALA A 111 15.58 -7.36 -25.83
C ALA A 111 16.19 -8.02 -24.59
N GLU A 112 17.23 -7.42 -24.00
CA GLU A 112 17.92 -7.95 -22.81
C GLU A 112 17.02 -8.02 -21.58
N ARG A 113 16.10 -7.06 -21.41
CA ARG A 113 15.17 -7.06 -20.28
C ARG A 113 14.18 -8.22 -20.32
N GLY A 114 13.79 -8.66 -21.50
CA GLY A 114 12.67 -9.58 -21.69
C GLY A 114 11.32 -8.97 -21.29
N GLY A 115 10.23 -9.51 -21.85
CA GLY A 115 8.87 -9.08 -21.51
C GLY A 115 8.41 -7.75 -22.10
N ILE A 116 9.24 -7.08 -22.90
CA ILE A 116 8.85 -5.90 -23.70
C ILE A 116 8.52 -6.36 -25.11
N ASN A 117 7.30 -6.12 -25.57
CA ASN A 117 6.91 -6.44 -26.94
C ASN A 117 7.58 -5.46 -27.91
N LEU A 118 8.30 -5.96 -28.91
CA LEU A 118 8.82 -5.13 -30.01
C LEU A 118 7.79 -5.10 -31.13
N MET A 119 7.31 -3.91 -31.50
CA MET A 119 6.34 -3.74 -32.57
C MET A 119 6.84 -2.74 -33.61
N GLU A 120 6.77 -3.10 -34.88
CA GLU A 120 7.01 -2.15 -35.96
C GLU A 120 5.72 -1.43 -36.33
N ALA A 121 5.78 -0.11 -36.53
CA ALA A 121 4.63 0.72 -36.90
C ALA A 121 4.99 1.73 -38.00
N PRO A 122 4.08 2.02 -38.95
CA PRO A 122 4.25 3.13 -39.89
C PRO A 122 4.28 4.48 -39.17
N ARG A 123 5.00 5.47 -39.73
CA ARG A 123 5.08 6.83 -39.16
C ARG A 123 3.71 7.47 -38.87
N PRO A 124 2.70 7.43 -39.76
CA PRO A 124 1.38 8.00 -39.47
C PRO A 124 0.69 7.38 -38.25
N GLU A 125 1.01 6.13 -37.91
CA GLU A 125 0.48 5.49 -36.71
C GLU A 125 1.16 6.03 -35.45
N LEU A 126 2.48 6.16 -35.45
CA LEU A 126 3.24 6.76 -34.35
C LEU A 126 2.84 8.23 -34.12
N ASP A 127 2.63 9.00 -35.18
CA ASP A 127 2.13 10.38 -35.10
C ASP A 127 0.76 10.42 -34.42
N ARG A 128 -0.16 9.50 -34.75
CA ARG A 128 -1.46 9.40 -34.07
C ARG A 128 -1.34 8.98 -32.61
N MET A 129 -0.52 7.98 -32.31
CA MET A 129 -0.33 7.48 -30.94
C MET A 129 0.24 8.56 -30.02
N THR A 130 1.15 9.37 -30.55
CA THR A 130 1.88 10.39 -29.78
C THR A 130 1.24 11.78 -29.87
N ASN A 131 0.06 11.90 -30.47
CA ASN A 131 -0.64 13.16 -30.73
C ASN A 131 0.27 14.21 -31.42
N GLY A 132 1.12 13.77 -32.34
CA GLY A 132 2.03 14.61 -33.12
C GLY A 132 3.31 15.04 -32.40
N LEU A 133 3.65 14.45 -31.25
CA LEU A 133 4.96 14.67 -30.62
C LEU A 133 6.09 14.11 -31.50
N ASN A 134 7.26 14.74 -31.44
CA ASN A 134 8.43 14.30 -32.20
C ASN A 134 8.99 12.96 -31.67
N HIS A 135 8.47 11.85 -32.19
CA HIS A 135 8.83 10.51 -31.77
C HIS A 135 10.17 10.01 -32.32
N GLN A 136 10.73 10.65 -33.35
CA GLN A 136 12.03 10.26 -33.94
C GLN A 136 12.12 8.75 -34.29
N GLY A 137 10.97 8.14 -34.53
CA GLY A 137 10.79 6.73 -34.81
C GLY A 137 10.82 5.75 -33.63
N LEU A 138 10.88 6.19 -32.37
CA LEU A 138 10.73 5.32 -31.20
C LEU A 138 9.64 5.82 -30.23
N VAL A 139 8.80 4.90 -29.76
CA VAL A 139 7.78 5.16 -28.72
C VAL A 139 7.74 3.98 -27.76
N LEU A 140 7.89 4.25 -26.47
CA LEU A 140 7.83 3.24 -25.41
C LEU A 140 6.54 3.39 -24.62
N GLN A 141 5.78 2.31 -24.52
CA GLN A 141 4.55 2.26 -23.74
C GLN A 141 4.84 1.77 -22.32
N VAL A 142 4.63 2.66 -21.36
CA VAL A 142 4.78 2.41 -19.92
C VAL A 142 3.42 1.97 -19.36
N PRO A 143 3.34 0.79 -18.71
CA PRO A 143 2.10 0.35 -18.11
C PRO A 143 1.72 1.29 -16.95
N PRO A 144 0.42 1.42 -16.66
CA PRO A 144 -0.02 2.21 -15.53
C PRO A 144 0.56 1.68 -14.22
N TYR A 145 0.97 2.58 -13.33
CA TYR A 145 1.46 2.19 -12.00
C TYR A 145 0.33 1.64 -11.12
N GLU A 146 0.58 0.49 -10.49
CA GLU A 146 -0.32 -0.12 -9.52
C GLU A 146 -0.02 0.42 -8.11
N TYR A 147 -0.91 1.27 -7.60
CA TYR A 147 -0.75 1.85 -6.27
C TYR A 147 -1.19 0.87 -5.18
N ALA A 148 -0.40 0.80 -4.11
CA ALA A 148 -0.79 0.09 -2.89
C ALA A 148 -1.91 0.83 -2.15
N HIS A 149 -2.60 0.14 -1.25
CA HIS A 149 -3.46 0.81 -0.27
C HIS A 149 -2.59 1.31 0.90
N PRO A 150 -2.88 2.50 1.49
CA PRO A 150 -2.04 3.05 2.57
C PRO A 150 -1.86 2.10 3.76
N GLN A 151 -2.91 1.39 4.16
CA GLN A 151 -2.82 0.43 5.26
C GLN A 151 -1.87 -0.74 4.96
N ASP A 152 -1.78 -1.18 3.70
CA ASP A 152 -0.93 -2.32 3.35
C ASP A 152 0.56 -1.99 3.59
N LEU A 153 0.97 -0.71 3.54
CA LEU A 153 2.32 -0.27 3.88
C LEU A 153 2.65 -0.50 5.36
N ALA A 154 1.73 -0.10 6.24
CA ALA A 154 1.89 -0.24 7.68
C ALA A 154 1.80 -1.71 8.10
N ASP A 155 0.85 -2.45 7.54
CA ASP A 155 0.66 -3.87 7.83
C ASP A 155 1.90 -4.68 7.42
N ALA A 156 2.50 -4.38 6.25
CA ALA A 156 3.72 -5.05 5.79
C ALA A 156 4.92 -4.84 6.73
N ALA A 157 5.10 -3.62 7.23
CA ALA A 157 6.15 -3.28 8.20
C ALA A 157 5.96 -4.08 9.52
N LEU A 158 4.75 -4.03 10.07
CA LEU A 158 4.41 -4.69 11.32
C LEU A 158 4.50 -6.22 11.23
N ASP A 159 4.09 -6.79 10.09
CA ASP A 159 4.21 -8.23 9.82
C ASP A 159 5.68 -8.68 9.72
N ALA A 160 6.56 -7.80 9.24
CA ALA A 160 8.02 -8.02 9.25
C ALA A 160 8.65 -7.82 10.64
N GLY A 161 7.90 -7.31 11.62
CA GLY A 161 8.40 -6.97 12.95
C GLY A 161 9.27 -5.71 12.96
N GLU A 162 9.11 -4.85 11.96
CA GLU A 162 9.79 -3.56 11.83
C GLU A 162 8.85 -2.42 12.23
N ASP A 163 9.41 -1.30 12.67
CA ASP A 163 8.63 -0.10 12.96
C ASP A 163 8.34 0.65 11.65
N PRO A 164 7.06 0.85 11.26
CA PRO A 164 6.73 1.59 10.05
C PRO A 164 7.38 2.97 9.99
N LEU A 165 8.03 3.25 8.86
CA LEU A 165 8.51 4.57 8.48
C LEU A 165 7.87 4.92 7.14
N ILE A 166 6.85 5.76 7.16
CA ILE A 166 6.04 6.11 6.00
C ILE A 166 6.14 7.60 5.75
N VAL A 167 6.20 8.02 4.49
CA VAL A 167 6.12 9.46 4.13
C VAL A 167 4.81 9.71 3.40
N ALA A 168 4.00 10.62 3.93
CA ALA A 168 2.78 11.10 3.30
C ALA A 168 3.04 12.45 2.63
N LEU A 169 2.68 12.58 1.35
CA LEU A 169 2.83 13.82 0.60
C LEU A 169 1.48 14.51 0.47
N ASP A 170 1.37 15.76 0.92
CA ASP A 170 0.17 16.59 0.74
C ASP A 170 0.44 17.76 -0.21
N GLY A 171 -0.27 17.80 -1.33
CA GLY A 171 -0.15 18.87 -2.32
C GLY A 171 1.12 18.83 -3.20
N VAL A 172 1.94 17.77 -3.13
CA VAL A 172 3.08 17.59 -4.04
C VAL A 172 2.58 17.13 -5.40
N THR A 173 2.74 17.97 -6.44
CA THR A 173 2.20 17.72 -7.78
C THR A 173 3.25 17.40 -8.85
N ASP A 174 4.53 17.74 -8.66
CA ASP A 174 5.60 17.39 -9.62
C ASP A 174 6.01 15.91 -9.46
N PRO A 175 5.90 15.07 -10.51
CA PRO A 175 6.38 13.69 -10.50
C PRO A 175 7.86 13.54 -10.12
N ARG A 176 8.70 14.54 -10.41
CA ARG A 176 10.13 14.54 -10.04
C ARG A 176 10.33 14.63 -8.53
N ASN A 177 9.52 15.45 -7.86
CA ASN A 177 9.54 15.55 -6.40
C ASN A 177 9.07 14.24 -5.77
N LEU A 178 8.02 13.62 -6.31
CA LEU A 178 7.60 12.29 -5.88
C LEU A 178 8.73 11.25 -6.02
N GLY A 179 9.38 11.19 -7.18
CA GLY A 179 10.49 10.26 -7.40
C GLY A 179 11.67 10.50 -6.45
N ALA A 180 12.02 11.77 -6.21
CA ALA A 180 13.05 12.13 -5.23
C ALA A 180 12.69 11.68 -3.80
N VAL A 181 11.44 11.87 -3.37
CA VAL A 181 10.96 11.38 -2.06
C VAL A 181 11.04 9.86 -2.00
N VAL A 182 10.58 9.14 -3.03
CA VAL A 182 10.65 7.67 -3.07
C VAL A 182 12.10 7.20 -2.95
N ARG A 183 13.03 7.87 -3.62
CA ARG A 183 14.47 7.59 -3.51
C ARG A 183 14.97 7.77 -2.07
N SER A 184 14.63 8.89 -1.43
CA SER A 184 15.02 9.17 -0.05
C SER A 184 14.43 8.15 0.92
N VAL A 185 13.12 7.89 0.85
CA VAL A 185 12.46 6.88 1.69
C VAL A 185 13.15 5.52 1.54
N SER A 186 13.49 5.13 0.32
CA SER A 186 14.22 3.89 0.07
C SER A 186 15.61 3.87 0.70
N ALA A 187 16.35 4.99 0.62
CA ALA A 187 17.68 5.11 1.21
C ALA A 187 17.65 5.02 2.75
N PHE A 188 16.60 5.53 3.38
CA PHE A 188 16.37 5.44 4.82
C PHE A 188 15.64 4.17 5.25
N ARG A 189 15.49 3.17 4.37
CA ARG A 189 14.77 1.91 4.63
C ARG A 189 13.32 2.12 5.09
N GLY A 190 12.69 3.20 4.61
CA GLY A 190 11.26 3.44 4.82
C GLY A 190 10.39 2.48 4.01
N HIS A 191 9.17 2.31 4.49
CA HIS A 191 8.23 1.27 4.08
C HIS A 191 7.30 1.70 2.94
N GLY A 192 7.27 2.99 2.61
CA GLY A 192 6.58 3.48 1.42
C GLY A 192 6.22 4.95 1.49
N VAL A 193 5.65 5.41 0.38
CA VAL A 193 5.15 6.79 0.22
C VAL A 193 3.65 6.77 0.01
N VAL A 194 2.90 7.65 0.67
CA VAL A 194 1.46 7.82 0.48
C VAL A 194 1.19 9.12 -0.25
N VAL A 195 0.42 9.06 -1.33
CA VAL A 195 -0.07 10.24 -2.06
C VAL A 195 -1.60 10.28 -2.05
N PRO A 196 -2.24 11.46 -1.99
CA PRO A 196 -3.68 11.56 -2.14
C PRO A 196 -4.11 11.26 -3.58
N GLU A 197 -5.36 10.87 -3.77
CA GLU A 197 -5.94 10.60 -5.09
C GLU A 197 -6.06 11.87 -5.95
N ARG A 198 -6.21 13.03 -5.30
CA ARG A 198 -6.40 14.34 -5.95
C ARG A 198 -5.28 15.28 -5.55
N ARG A 199 -4.92 16.19 -6.47
CA ARG A 199 -3.88 17.21 -6.26
C ARG A 199 -2.54 16.60 -5.84
N ALA A 200 -2.17 15.50 -6.48
CA ALA A 200 -0.93 14.78 -6.22
C ALA A 200 -0.22 14.42 -7.52
N ALA A 201 1.10 14.26 -7.42
CA ALA A 201 1.94 13.69 -8.45
C ALA A 201 1.58 12.21 -8.70
N GLY A 202 1.65 11.81 -9.96
CA GLY A 202 1.57 10.41 -10.36
C GLY A 202 2.96 9.79 -10.51
N MET A 203 3.05 8.48 -10.27
CA MET A 203 4.19 7.65 -10.63
C MET A 203 4.27 7.46 -12.15
N THR A 204 4.74 8.49 -12.84
CA THR A 204 4.97 8.52 -14.29
C THR A 204 6.36 8.02 -14.65
N ALA A 205 6.68 7.92 -15.95
CA ALA A 205 8.04 7.60 -16.40
C ALA A 205 9.09 8.57 -15.82
N GLY A 206 8.74 9.86 -15.66
CA GLY A 206 9.58 10.86 -15.02
C GLY A 206 9.81 10.62 -13.53
N ALA A 207 8.78 10.21 -12.79
CA ALA A 207 8.91 9.82 -11.38
C ALA A 207 9.78 8.56 -11.21
N TRP A 208 9.60 7.56 -12.08
CA TRP A 208 10.45 6.37 -12.11
C TRP A 208 11.92 6.73 -12.33
N LYS A 209 12.21 7.56 -13.34
CA LYS A 209 13.57 8.04 -13.64
C LYS A 209 14.20 8.73 -12.44
N THR A 210 13.52 9.71 -11.85
CA THR A 210 14.04 10.48 -10.71
C THR A 210 14.19 9.65 -9.43
N SER A 211 13.44 8.54 -9.30
CA SER A 211 13.59 7.60 -8.20
C SER A 211 14.89 6.78 -8.23
N ALA A 212 15.62 6.77 -9.36
CA ALA A 212 16.83 5.97 -9.55
C ALA A 212 16.63 4.48 -9.19
N GLY A 213 15.53 3.90 -9.68
CA GLY A 213 15.15 2.50 -9.43
C GLY A 213 14.57 2.21 -8.04
N ALA A 214 14.46 3.20 -7.15
CA ALA A 214 13.88 3.02 -5.82
C ALA A 214 12.39 2.63 -5.88
N ALA A 215 11.65 3.11 -6.89
CA ALA A 215 10.24 2.78 -7.07
C ALA A 215 9.96 1.28 -7.33
N ALA A 216 10.98 0.47 -7.64
CA ALA A 216 10.85 -0.99 -7.77
C ALA A 216 10.77 -1.72 -6.43
N ARG A 217 11.29 -1.12 -5.35
CA ARG A 217 11.39 -1.74 -4.02
C ARG A 217 10.67 -0.98 -2.91
N THR A 218 10.37 0.30 -3.14
CA THR A 218 9.65 1.16 -2.21
C THR A 218 8.27 1.47 -2.80
N PRO A 219 7.20 0.84 -2.28
CA PRO A 219 5.86 1.00 -2.84
C PRO A 219 5.31 2.42 -2.62
N VAL A 220 4.53 2.89 -3.60
CA VAL A 220 3.73 4.11 -3.47
C VAL A 220 2.27 3.72 -3.33
N ALA A 221 1.66 4.16 -2.22
CA ALA A 221 0.25 3.97 -1.94
C ALA A 221 -0.57 5.20 -2.30
N ARG A 222 -1.83 4.97 -2.65
CA ARG A 222 -2.78 6.04 -2.99
C ARG A 222 -3.92 6.09 -1.98
N ALA A 223 -4.06 7.21 -1.29
CA ALA A 223 -5.12 7.47 -0.34
C ALA A 223 -6.29 8.20 -1.01
N THR A 224 -7.51 7.66 -0.92
CA THR A 224 -8.73 8.37 -1.36
C THR A 224 -8.99 9.62 -0.50
N ASN A 225 -8.70 9.54 0.79
CA ASN A 225 -8.72 10.65 1.74
C ASN A 225 -7.49 10.53 2.65
N LEU A 226 -6.55 11.47 2.52
CA LEU A 226 -5.29 11.44 3.25
C LEU A 226 -5.51 11.59 4.76
N THR A 227 -6.36 12.53 5.19
CA THR A 227 -6.71 12.74 6.61
C THR A 227 -7.22 11.45 7.27
N ARG A 228 -8.12 10.74 6.59
CA ARG A 228 -8.65 9.47 7.09
C ARG A 228 -7.58 8.38 7.16
N ALA A 229 -6.63 8.35 6.23
CA ALA A 229 -5.50 7.43 6.26
C ALA A 229 -4.58 7.72 7.46
N LEU A 230 -4.27 9.00 7.72
CA LEU A 230 -3.47 9.44 8.86
C LEU A 230 -4.15 9.12 10.20
N GLU A 231 -5.47 9.32 10.30
CA GLU A 231 -6.24 8.90 11.48
C GLU A 231 -6.18 7.38 11.72
N ALA A 232 -6.18 6.59 10.64
CA ALA A 232 -6.06 5.14 10.74
C ALA A 232 -4.66 4.72 11.22
N TYR A 233 -3.61 5.38 10.74
CA TYR A 233 -2.24 5.18 11.26
C TYR A 233 -2.14 5.53 12.74
N LYS A 234 -2.70 6.66 13.17
CA LYS A 234 -2.74 7.05 14.59
C LYS A 234 -3.44 6.00 15.45
N LYS A 235 -4.58 5.46 14.99
CA LYS A 235 -5.31 4.37 15.67
C LYS A 235 -4.53 3.06 15.72
N ALA A 236 -3.62 2.84 14.78
CA ALA A 236 -2.71 1.69 14.75
C ALA A 236 -1.45 1.88 15.62
N GLY A 237 -1.32 3.02 16.32
CA GLY A 237 -0.17 3.33 17.17
C GLY A 237 1.02 3.92 16.43
N ILE A 238 0.84 4.34 15.17
CA ILE A 238 1.88 5.04 14.40
C ILE A 238 1.78 6.53 14.70
N VAL A 239 2.90 7.15 15.08
CA VAL A 239 2.96 8.58 15.36
C VAL A 239 2.89 9.37 14.06
N VAL A 240 2.04 10.39 14.02
CA VAL A 240 1.92 11.28 12.85
C VAL A 240 2.69 12.55 13.15
N VAL A 241 3.66 12.87 12.31
CA VAL A 241 4.50 14.09 12.40
C VAL A 241 4.28 14.90 11.14
N GLY A 242 3.84 16.15 11.29
CA GLY A 242 3.75 17.10 10.18
C GLY A 242 4.97 17.99 10.13
N LEU A 243 5.58 18.15 8.95
CA LEU A 243 6.65 19.12 8.74
C LEU A 243 6.04 20.46 8.35
N ALA A 244 6.42 21.51 9.07
CA ALA A 244 6.03 22.90 8.80
C ALA A 244 7.24 23.81 9.04
N ALA A 245 7.38 24.86 8.24
CA ALA A 245 8.51 25.80 8.35
C ALA A 245 8.50 26.62 9.66
N ASP A 246 7.31 26.82 10.22
CA ASP A 246 7.04 27.51 11.49
C ASP A 246 6.86 26.53 12.66
N GLY A 247 7.34 25.29 12.52
CA GLY A 247 7.31 24.30 13.59
C GLY A 247 8.10 24.74 14.82
N GLU A 248 7.51 24.55 16.01
CA GLU A 248 8.14 24.92 17.29
C GLU A 248 9.26 23.95 17.71
N VAL A 249 9.28 22.75 17.13
CA VAL A 249 10.19 21.66 17.51
C VAL A 249 11.06 21.27 16.32
N GLU A 250 12.37 21.28 16.52
CA GLU A 250 13.35 20.84 15.54
C GLU A 250 13.32 19.32 15.36
N ILE A 251 13.50 18.86 14.11
CA ILE A 251 13.44 17.44 13.76
C ILE A 251 14.43 16.59 14.60
N GLY A 252 15.60 17.14 14.90
CA GLY A 252 16.64 16.45 15.67
C GLY A 252 16.28 16.18 17.14
N GLU A 253 15.28 16.87 17.67
CA GLU A 253 14.85 16.76 19.07
C GLU A 253 13.61 15.85 19.21
N LEU A 254 13.12 15.31 18.10
CA LEU A 254 11.86 14.57 18.05
C LEU A 254 12.07 13.10 18.45
N GLU A 255 11.82 12.76 19.72
CA GLU A 255 11.88 11.37 20.23
C GLU A 255 10.98 10.39 19.45
N ALA A 256 9.90 10.91 18.85
CA ALA A 256 8.95 10.15 18.04
C ALA A 256 9.57 9.48 16.79
N LEU A 257 10.78 9.87 16.38
CA LEU A 257 11.50 9.25 15.26
C LEU A 257 12.14 7.90 15.61
N GLY A 258 12.16 7.53 16.90
CA GLY A 258 12.69 6.25 17.38
C GLY A 258 11.73 5.06 17.30
N GLY A 259 10.52 5.25 16.77
CA GLY A 259 9.49 4.22 16.67
C GLY A 259 8.61 4.36 15.41
N PRO A 260 7.43 3.73 15.37
CA PRO A 260 6.59 3.75 14.19
C PRO A 260 6.07 5.15 13.90
N VAL A 261 6.41 5.69 12.73
CA VAL A 261 6.16 7.08 12.36
C VAL A 261 5.67 7.23 10.92
N VAL A 262 4.74 8.18 10.73
CA VAL A 262 4.40 8.73 9.42
C VAL A 262 4.73 10.21 9.40
N ILE A 263 5.58 10.61 8.45
CA ILE A 263 6.01 11.99 8.24
C ILE A 263 5.15 12.59 7.13
N VAL A 264 4.47 13.69 7.39
CA VAL A 264 3.66 14.42 6.42
C VAL A 264 4.48 15.58 5.89
N VAL A 265 4.65 15.63 4.57
CA VAL A 265 5.39 16.68 3.86
C VAL A 265 4.42 17.43 2.95
N GLY A 266 4.32 18.74 3.15
CA GLY A 266 3.49 19.63 2.34
C GLY A 266 4.13 20.03 1.02
N SER A 267 3.39 20.78 0.21
CA SER A 267 3.90 21.43 -1.01
C SER A 267 4.86 22.57 -0.67
N GLU A 268 5.85 22.83 -1.53
CA GLU A 268 6.86 23.91 -1.36
C GLU A 268 6.28 25.34 -1.23
N GLY A 269 4.97 25.56 -1.42
CA GLY A 269 4.36 26.90 -1.35
C GLY A 269 3.27 27.10 -0.30
N LYS A 270 2.35 26.14 -0.15
CA LYS A 270 1.21 26.23 0.80
C LYS A 270 1.30 25.20 1.93
N GLY A 271 2.39 24.44 1.97
CA GLY A 271 2.62 23.32 2.87
C GLY A 271 3.10 23.76 4.24
#